data_AF-A0A1E5WJ78-F1
#
_entry.id   AF-A0A1E5WJ78-F1
#
_cell.length_a   1.000
_cell.length_b   1.000
_cell.length_c   1.000
_cell.angle_alpha   90.00
_cell.angle_beta   90.00
_cell.angle_gamma   90.00
#
_symmetry.space_group_name_H-M   'P 1'
#
loop_
_entity.id
_entity.type
_entity.pdbx_description
1 polymer ?
#
loop_
_entity_poly.entity_id
_entity_poly.type
_entity_poly.pdbx_seq_one_letter_code
_entity_poly.pdbx_strand_id
1 'polypeptide(L)'
;MAAADVHMSAGGAETETFAFQAEINQLLSLIINTFYSNKEIFLRELISNASDALDKIRFESLTDKTKLDAQPELFIRLVPDKATKTLSIIDSGVGMTKSDLVNNLGTIARSGTKEFMEALAAGATDVSMIGQFGVGFYSAYLVADKVVVTTKHNDDEQYVWESQAGGSFTVTLDTTGERLGRGTKITLFLKDDQLEYLEERRLKDLKVVVSDRIVDSPCCLVTGEYGWTANMERIMKAQALRDSSMSAYMSSKKTMEINPDNGIMEELRKRAEADKNDKSVKDLVLLLFETALLTSGFSLDDPNTFAARIHRMLKLGLNIDEDAETYDDADMPALDEAAAEESKMEEVD
;
A
#
# COMPACT_ATOMS: atom_id res chain seq x y z
N MET A 1 -47.72 3.03 23.28
CA MET A 1 -46.71 3.67 24.13
C MET A 1 -45.96 2.53 24.84
N ALA A 2 -44.97 1.96 24.16
CA ALA A 2 -44.15 0.87 24.70
C ALA A 2 -42.79 1.49 25.02
N ALA A 3 -42.45 1.51 26.31
CA ALA A 3 -41.19 2.02 26.81
C ALA A 3 -40.08 1.04 26.42
N ALA A 4 -39.03 1.55 25.78
CA ALA A 4 -37.80 0.82 25.58
C ALA A 4 -37.01 0.86 26.90
N ASP A 5 -36.77 -0.31 27.48
CA ASP A 5 -35.89 -0.48 28.64
C ASP A 5 -34.46 -0.13 28.23
N VAL A 6 -33.94 0.95 28.80
CA VAL A 6 -32.52 1.31 28.73
C VAL A 6 -31.82 0.64 29.91
N HIS A 7 -31.08 -0.42 29.64
CA HIS A 7 -30.20 -1.05 30.63
C HIS A 7 -28.90 -0.23 30.70
N MET A 8 -28.79 0.67 31.69
CA MET A 8 -27.55 1.39 31.96
C MET A 8 -26.60 0.51 32.76
N SER A 9 -25.48 0.08 32.14
CA SER A 9 -24.33 -0.48 32.85
C SER A 9 -23.28 0.62 33.06
N ALA A 10 -22.84 0.78 34.31
CA ALA A 10 -21.95 1.85 34.74
C ALA A 10 -20.51 1.70 34.18
N GLY A 11 -19.95 2.79 33.63
CA GLY A 11 -18.51 3.00 33.48
C GLY A 11 -17.87 2.74 32.10
N GLY A 12 -18.65 2.35 31.08
CA GLY A 12 -18.15 2.22 29.70
C GLY A 12 -18.41 3.48 28.87
N ALA A 13 -17.49 3.83 27.97
CA ALA A 13 -17.75 4.86 26.96
C ALA A 13 -19.08 4.55 26.24
N GLU A 14 -19.89 5.57 25.95
CA GLU A 14 -21.16 5.39 25.25
C GLU A 14 -20.91 4.84 23.84
N THR A 15 -21.22 3.56 23.65
CA THR A 15 -21.19 2.86 22.36
C THR A 15 -22.61 2.84 21.79
N GLU A 16 -22.76 3.34 20.56
CA GLU A 16 -23.99 3.28 19.79
C GLU A 16 -23.86 2.29 18.64
N THR A 17 -24.89 1.49 18.41
CA THR A 17 -24.94 0.51 17.33
C THR A 17 -25.92 0.95 16.25
N PHE A 18 -25.48 0.90 15.00
CA PHE A 18 -26.26 1.28 13.82
C PHE A 18 -26.31 0.11 12.84
N ALA A 19 -27.45 -0.05 12.15
CA ALA A 19 -27.55 -0.96 11.03
C ALA A 19 -27.10 -0.26 9.75
N PHE A 20 -26.38 -0.99 8.89
CA PHE A 20 -26.14 -0.52 7.53
C PHE A 20 -27.44 -0.45 6.74
N GLN A 21 -27.51 0.50 5.81
CA GLN A 21 -28.58 0.51 4.81
C GLN A 21 -28.47 -0.73 3.91
N ALA A 22 -29.61 -1.21 3.39
CA ALA A 22 -29.69 -2.44 2.62
C ALA A 22 -28.77 -2.42 1.37
N GLU A 23 -28.60 -1.24 0.78
CA GLU A 23 -27.74 -0.94 -0.36
C GLU A 23 -26.25 -1.20 -0.05
N ILE A 24 -25.82 -0.99 1.20
CA ILE A 24 -24.42 -1.23 1.61
C ILE A 24 -24.12 -2.73 1.65
N ASN A 25 -25.07 -3.54 2.15
CA ASN A 25 -24.90 -5.00 2.16
C ASN A 25 -24.81 -5.58 0.74
N GLN A 26 -25.58 -5.01 -0.19
CA GLN A 26 -25.49 -5.35 -1.61
C GLN A 26 -24.16 -4.92 -2.22
N LEU A 27 -23.71 -3.69 -1.93
CA LEU A 27 -22.42 -3.17 -2.38
C LEU A 27 -21.25 -4.02 -1.89
N LEU A 28 -21.22 -4.37 -0.61
CA LEU A 28 -20.18 -5.23 -0.02
C LEU A 28 -20.11 -6.57 -0.74
N SER A 29 -21.27 -7.20 -0.94
CA SER A 29 -21.36 -8.48 -1.65
C SER A 29 -20.85 -8.36 -3.09
N LEU A 30 -21.17 -7.26 -3.77
CA LEU A 30 -20.76 -7.02 -5.16
C LEU A 30 -19.26 -6.76 -5.28
N ILE A 31 -18.69 -5.91 -4.41
CA ILE A 31 -17.25 -5.62 -4.39
C ILE A 31 -16.46 -6.91 -4.17
N ILE A 32 -16.87 -7.74 -3.21
CA ILE A 32 -16.21 -9.00 -2.89
C ILE A 32 -16.22 -9.95 -4.08
N ASN A 33 -17.35 -10.08 -4.77
CA ASN A 33 -17.49 -11.00 -5.90
C ASN A 33 -16.78 -10.51 -7.18
N THR A 34 -16.80 -9.20 -7.45
CA THR A 34 -16.24 -8.64 -8.69
C THR A 34 -14.73 -8.43 -8.63
N PHE A 35 -14.20 -8.00 -7.48
CA PHE A 35 -12.77 -7.61 -7.36
C PHE A 35 -11.93 -8.63 -6.59
N TYR A 36 -12.43 -9.86 -6.44
CA TYR A 36 -11.74 -10.93 -5.71
C TYR A 36 -10.30 -11.19 -6.20
N SER A 37 -10.04 -11.02 -7.50
CA SER A 37 -8.74 -11.24 -8.13
C SER A 37 -7.77 -10.06 -8.01
N ASN A 38 -8.26 -8.85 -7.74
CA ASN A 38 -7.45 -7.62 -7.68
C ASN A 38 -7.56 -6.97 -6.30
N LYS A 39 -7.15 -7.72 -5.27
CA LYS A 39 -7.27 -7.28 -3.88
C LYS A 39 -6.45 -6.04 -3.57
N GLU A 40 -5.31 -5.81 -4.24
CA GLU A 40 -4.42 -4.65 -4.03
C GLU A 40 -5.07 -3.28 -4.20
N ILE A 41 -6.25 -3.21 -4.84
CA ILE A 41 -7.04 -1.99 -4.98
C ILE A 41 -7.35 -1.31 -3.65
N PHE A 42 -7.53 -2.08 -2.56
CA PHE A 42 -7.93 -1.50 -1.28
C PHE A 42 -6.96 -0.41 -0.83
N LEU A 43 -5.65 -0.63 -1.03
CA LEU A 43 -4.62 0.28 -0.57
C LEU A 43 -4.65 1.58 -1.38
N ARG A 44 -4.85 1.49 -2.70
CA ARG A 44 -5.02 2.67 -3.58
C ARG A 44 -6.19 3.54 -3.14
N GLU A 45 -7.34 2.92 -2.87
CA GLU A 45 -8.56 3.65 -2.49
C GLU A 45 -8.42 4.31 -1.12
N LEU A 46 -7.84 3.61 -0.13
CA LEU A 46 -7.64 4.17 1.21
C LEU A 46 -6.61 5.30 1.21
N ILE A 47 -5.54 5.20 0.41
CA ILE A 47 -4.56 6.28 0.24
C ILE A 47 -5.20 7.48 -0.48
N SER A 48 -6.06 7.24 -1.48
CA SER A 48 -6.79 8.32 -2.16
C SER A 48 -7.68 9.08 -1.16
N ASN A 49 -8.45 8.37 -0.33
CA ASN A 49 -9.30 8.99 0.70
C ASN A 49 -8.48 9.80 1.72
N ALA A 50 -7.32 9.28 2.13
CA ALA A 50 -6.39 9.98 3.01
C ALA A 50 -5.81 11.25 2.34
N SER A 51 -5.51 11.19 1.04
CA SER A 51 -5.06 12.35 0.26
C SER A 51 -6.13 13.43 0.17
N ASP A 52 -7.38 13.05 -0.12
CA ASP A 52 -8.51 13.99 -0.19
C ASP A 52 -8.74 14.68 1.15
N ALA A 53 -8.62 13.93 2.26
CA ALA A 53 -8.72 14.49 3.60
C ALA A 53 -7.58 15.48 3.92
N LEU A 54 -6.37 15.23 3.44
CA LEU A 54 -5.22 16.15 3.56
C LEU A 54 -5.41 17.41 2.71
N ASP A 55 -5.88 17.27 1.48
CA ASP A 55 -6.13 18.42 0.61
C ASP A 55 -7.23 19.31 1.16
N LYS A 56 -8.28 18.72 1.76
CA LYS A 56 -9.34 19.48 2.42
C LYS A 56 -8.82 20.31 3.60
N ILE A 57 -8.05 19.72 4.53
CA ILE A 57 -7.50 20.50 5.65
C ILE A 57 -6.46 21.53 5.18
N ARG A 58 -5.69 21.20 4.14
CA ARG A 58 -4.72 22.12 3.54
C ARG A 58 -5.44 23.33 2.94
N PHE A 59 -6.55 23.12 2.24
CA PHE A 59 -7.34 24.22 1.69
C PHE A 59 -7.94 25.11 2.79
N GLU A 60 -8.50 24.51 3.84
CA GLU A 60 -8.99 25.25 5.01
C GLU A 60 -7.87 26.05 5.71
N SER A 61 -6.64 25.52 5.74
CA SER A 61 -5.49 26.22 6.33
C SER A 61 -5.03 27.46 5.56
N LEU A 62 -5.43 27.60 4.29
CA LEU A 62 -5.14 28.79 3.49
C LEU A 62 -5.93 30.00 3.98
N THR A 63 -7.13 29.79 4.54
CA THR A 63 -7.98 30.85 5.11
C THR A 63 -7.78 30.98 6.62
N ASP A 64 -7.55 29.87 7.31
CA ASP A 64 -7.34 29.84 8.76
C ASP A 64 -6.20 28.88 9.15
N LYS A 65 -5.01 29.44 9.41
CA LYS A 65 -3.82 28.67 9.78
C LYS A 65 -3.97 27.89 11.10
N THR A 66 -4.85 28.33 12.00
CA THR A 66 -5.05 27.70 13.31
C THR A 66 -5.65 26.30 13.19
N LYS A 67 -6.25 25.97 12.04
CA LYS A 67 -6.73 24.62 11.71
C LYS A 67 -5.63 23.55 11.78
N LEU A 68 -4.36 23.95 11.67
CA LEU A 68 -3.22 23.03 11.77
C LEU A 68 -2.64 22.89 13.19
N ASP A 69 -3.07 23.69 14.17
CA ASP A 69 -2.43 23.76 15.50
C ASP A 69 -2.44 22.42 16.26
N ALA A 70 -3.51 21.64 16.11
CA ALA A 70 -3.64 20.33 16.75
C ALA A 70 -2.72 19.26 16.14
N GLN A 71 -2.28 19.45 14.89
CA GLN A 71 -1.34 18.55 14.18
C GLN A 71 -0.69 19.31 13.00
N PRO A 72 0.51 19.90 13.17
CA PRO A 72 1.12 20.73 12.13
C PRO A 72 1.61 19.95 10.91
N GLU A 73 1.92 18.66 11.07
CA GLU A 73 2.43 17.82 9.99
C GLU A 73 1.31 17.32 9.08
N LEU A 74 1.55 17.31 7.77
CA LEU A 74 0.69 16.69 6.76
C LEU A 74 1.34 15.39 6.29
N PHE A 75 0.72 14.24 6.58
CA PHE A 75 1.27 12.93 6.23
C PHE A 75 0.19 11.88 5.99
N ILE A 76 0.59 10.82 5.30
CA ILE A 76 -0.05 9.50 5.30
C ILE A 76 1.01 8.50 5.76
N ARG A 77 0.66 7.61 6.70
CA ARG A 77 1.54 6.58 7.26
C ARG A 77 0.86 5.23 7.14
N LEU A 78 1.59 4.26 6.61
CA LEU A 78 1.20 2.86 6.59
C LEU A 78 2.00 2.14 7.68
N VAL A 79 1.30 1.50 8.61
CA VAL A 79 1.90 0.82 9.77
C VAL A 79 1.43 -0.64 9.78
N PRO A 80 2.23 -1.58 9.25
CA PRO A 80 1.95 -3.00 9.42
C PRO A 80 2.31 -3.47 10.83
N ASP A 81 1.47 -4.32 11.41
CA ASP A 81 1.69 -4.96 12.71
C ASP A 81 1.43 -6.47 12.58
N LYS A 82 2.52 -7.24 12.53
CA LYS A 82 2.49 -8.71 12.44
C LYS A 82 1.98 -9.38 13.71
N ALA A 83 2.13 -8.75 14.88
CA ALA A 83 1.71 -9.34 16.15
C ALA A 83 0.18 -9.30 16.29
N THR A 84 -0.44 -8.20 15.88
CA THR A 84 -1.90 -8.03 15.93
C THR A 84 -2.59 -8.40 14.61
N LYS A 85 -1.82 -8.77 13.57
CA LYS A 85 -2.30 -9.02 12.20
C LYS A 85 -3.05 -7.82 11.61
N THR A 86 -2.56 -6.62 11.87
CA THR A 86 -3.23 -5.39 11.42
C THR A 86 -2.38 -4.56 10.47
N LEU A 87 -3.05 -3.90 9.51
CA LEU A 87 -2.46 -2.84 8.71
C LEU A 87 -3.18 -1.53 9.04
N SER A 88 -2.47 -0.54 9.55
CA SER A 88 -3.02 0.78 9.83
C SER A 88 -2.64 1.79 8.74
N ILE A 89 -3.63 2.53 8.23
CA ILE A 89 -3.44 3.69 7.37
C ILE A 89 -3.80 4.93 8.20
N ILE A 90 -2.84 5.81 8.43
CA ILE A 90 -2.98 6.97 9.31
C ILE A 90 -2.70 8.23 8.52
N ASP A 91 -3.68 9.12 8.42
CA ASP A 91 -3.52 10.46 7.86
C ASP A 91 -3.66 11.53 8.93
N SER A 92 -3.05 12.69 8.68
CA SER A 92 -3.26 13.91 9.47
C SER A 92 -4.18 14.92 8.76
N GLY A 93 -5.14 14.42 7.98
CA GLY A 93 -6.12 15.19 7.23
C GLY A 93 -7.15 15.87 8.12
N VAL A 94 -8.29 16.23 7.54
CA VAL A 94 -9.37 16.97 8.23
C VAL A 94 -10.03 16.18 9.36
N GLY A 95 -10.08 14.84 9.24
CA GLY A 95 -10.82 13.97 10.16
C GLY A 95 -12.34 14.04 9.95
N MET A 96 -13.10 13.36 10.80
CA MET A 96 -14.57 13.32 10.73
C MET A 96 -15.19 13.58 12.11
N THR A 97 -16.32 14.29 12.14
CA THR A 97 -17.17 14.38 13.33
C THR A 97 -17.96 13.08 13.52
N LYS A 98 -18.62 12.90 14.68
CA LYS A 98 -19.53 11.77 14.90
C LYS A 98 -20.64 11.71 13.84
N SER A 99 -21.17 12.87 13.47
CA SER A 99 -22.18 13.01 12.42
C SER A 99 -21.63 12.57 11.05
N ASP A 100 -20.42 13.00 10.71
CA ASP A 100 -19.76 12.59 9.46
C ASP A 100 -19.51 11.08 9.41
N LEU A 101 -19.11 10.45 10.52
CA LEU A 101 -18.93 9.00 10.58
C LEU A 101 -20.23 8.25 10.27
N VAL A 102 -21.32 8.61 10.95
CA VAL A 102 -22.63 7.96 10.77
C VAL A 102 -23.19 8.20 9.37
N ASN A 103 -23.05 9.42 8.86
CA ASN A 103 -23.54 9.76 7.53
C ASN A 103 -22.65 9.15 6.44
N ASN A 104 -21.35 9.39 6.43
CA ASN A 104 -20.48 9.00 5.32
C ASN A 104 -20.23 7.48 5.25
N LEU A 105 -20.06 6.81 6.39
CA LEU A 105 -19.78 5.37 6.44
C LEU A 105 -21.03 4.51 6.66
N GLY A 106 -22.08 5.08 7.24
CA GLY A 106 -23.34 4.38 7.51
C GLY A 106 -24.47 4.65 6.51
N THR A 107 -24.42 5.78 5.80
CA THR A 107 -25.47 6.26 4.89
C THR A 107 -24.83 6.81 3.62
N ILE A 108 -24.41 5.93 2.70
CA ILE A 108 -23.66 6.40 1.52
C ILE A 108 -24.39 7.55 0.83
N ALA A 109 -23.64 8.60 0.46
CA ALA A 109 -24.12 9.68 -0.36
C ALA A 109 -24.83 9.09 -1.60
N ARG A 110 -26.16 9.21 -1.63
CA ARG A 110 -27.11 8.48 -2.50
C ARG A 110 -26.78 8.44 -4.01
N SER A 111 -25.88 9.27 -4.52
CA SER A 111 -25.53 9.34 -5.94
C SER A 111 -24.51 8.28 -6.37
N GLY A 112 -23.40 8.11 -5.64
CA GLY A 112 -22.26 7.32 -6.13
C GLY A 112 -22.52 5.80 -6.16
N THR A 113 -23.11 5.23 -5.11
CA THR A 113 -23.35 3.77 -5.03
C THR A 113 -24.40 3.30 -6.02
N LYS A 114 -25.44 4.09 -6.26
CA LYS A 114 -26.50 3.71 -7.19
C LYS A 114 -25.97 3.70 -8.62
N GLU A 115 -25.24 4.74 -9.02
CA GLU A 115 -24.58 4.82 -10.32
C GLU A 115 -23.56 3.69 -10.50
N PHE A 116 -22.81 3.35 -9.44
CA PHE A 116 -21.89 2.22 -9.46
C PHE A 116 -22.59 0.86 -9.64
N MET A 117 -23.68 0.62 -8.91
CA MET A 117 -24.47 -0.62 -9.06
C MET A 117 -25.09 -0.73 -10.45
N GLU A 118 -25.58 0.38 -11.02
CA GLU A 118 -26.11 0.43 -12.40
C GLU A 118 -25.00 0.17 -13.43
N ALA A 119 -23.81 0.75 -13.27
CA ALA A 119 -22.66 0.52 -14.15
C ALA A 119 -22.18 -0.95 -14.11
N LEU A 120 -22.12 -1.56 -12.92
CA LEU A 120 -21.77 -2.97 -12.76
C LEU A 120 -22.82 -3.91 -13.35
N ALA A 121 -24.11 -3.61 -13.15
CA ALA A 121 -25.20 -4.35 -13.78
C ALA A 121 -25.18 -4.25 -15.32
N ALA A 122 -24.64 -3.15 -15.85
CA ALA A 122 -24.41 -2.95 -17.28
C ALA A 122 -23.15 -3.67 -17.83
N GLY A 123 -22.45 -4.45 -17.00
CA GLY A 123 -21.31 -5.28 -17.42
C GLY A 123 -19.96 -4.58 -17.35
N ALA A 124 -19.87 -3.45 -16.66
CA ALA A 124 -18.61 -2.75 -16.51
C ALA A 124 -17.67 -3.50 -15.54
N THR A 125 -16.53 -3.96 -16.06
CA THR A 125 -15.48 -4.68 -15.30
C THR A 125 -14.34 -3.77 -14.89
N ASP A 126 -14.43 -2.47 -15.21
CA ASP A 126 -13.33 -1.54 -15.04
C ASP A 126 -13.12 -1.19 -13.56
N VAL A 127 -12.02 -1.73 -13.04
CA VAL A 127 -11.48 -1.61 -11.69
C VAL A 127 -11.14 -0.15 -11.33
N SER A 128 -11.01 0.74 -12.32
CA SER A 128 -10.72 2.17 -12.12
C SER A 128 -11.93 2.98 -11.65
N MET A 129 -13.14 2.44 -11.72
CA MET A 129 -14.38 3.18 -11.43
C MET A 129 -14.68 3.35 -9.94
N ILE A 130 -14.19 2.47 -9.06
CA ILE A 130 -14.62 2.43 -7.65
C ILE A 130 -14.31 3.73 -6.88
N GLY A 131 -13.23 4.41 -7.24
CA GLY A 131 -12.83 5.69 -6.65
C GLY A 131 -13.68 6.86 -7.13
N GLN A 132 -14.19 6.83 -8.37
CA GLN A 132 -15.05 7.90 -8.90
C GLN A 132 -16.42 7.96 -8.22
N PHE A 133 -16.88 6.82 -7.69
CA PHE A 133 -18.18 6.68 -7.05
C PHE A 133 -18.14 6.78 -5.52
N GLY A 134 -16.96 7.05 -4.92
CA GLY A 134 -16.81 7.26 -3.47
C GLY A 134 -17.10 6.00 -2.62
N VAL A 135 -17.06 4.81 -3.23
CA VAL A 135 -17.31 3.52 -2.57
C VAL A 135 -16.01 2.77 -2.24
N GLY A 136 -14.86 3.36 -2.56
CA GLY A 136 -13.53 2.77 -2.39
C GLY A 136 -13.21 2.30 -0.98
N PHE A 137 -13.75 2.94 0.08
CA PHE A 137 -13.54 2.51 1.47
C PHE A 137 -13.92 1.04 1.71
N TYR A 138 -15.03 0.57 1.14
CA TYR A 138 -15.54 -0.78 1.38
C TYR A 138 -14.68 -1.88 0.72
N SER A 139 -13.78 -1.53 -0.20
CA SER A 139 -12.78 -2.46 -0.73
C SER A 139 -11.82 -2.99 0.35
N ALA A 140 -11.74 -2.34 1.52
CA ALA A 140 -11.04 -2.85 2.70
C ALA A 140 -11.49 -4.25 3.11
N TYR A 141 -12.77 -4.59 2.94
CA TYR A 141 -13.31 -5.92 3.27
C TYR A 141 -12.90 -7.03 2.30
N LEU A 142 -12.23 -6.69 1.19
CA LEU A 142 -11.55 -7.70 0.37
C LEU A 142 -10.46 -8.39 1.18
N VAL A 143 -9.73 -7.62 1.99
CA VAL A 143 -8.53 -8.08 2.70
C VAL A 143 -8.69 -8.20 4.22
N ALA A 144 -9.71 -7.58 4.81
CA ALA A 144 -9.92 -7.53 6.25
C ALA A 144 -11.25 -8.15 6.67
N ASP A 145 -11.26 -8.82 7.83
CA ASP A 145 -12.49 -9.33 8.48
C ASP A 145 -13.13 -8.28 9.40
N LYS A 146 -12.31 -7.34 9.88
CA LYS A 146 -12.76 -6.23 10.72
C LYS A 146 -12.04 -4.95 10.32
N VAL A 147 -12.79 -3.86 10.24
CA VAL A 147 -12.27 -2.52 9.97
C VAL A 147 -12.61 -1.64 11.17
N VAL A 148 -11.60 -0.97 11.71
CA VAL A 148 -11.74 0.00 12.80
C VAL A 148 -11.25 1.35 12.29
N VAL A 149 -12.08 2.37 12.38
CA VAL A 149 -11.75 3.75 11.98
C VAL A 149 -11.75 4.62 13.23
N THR A 150 -10.57 5.07 13.65
CA THR A 150 -10.43 6.10 14.68
C THR A 150 -10.25 7.44 14.00
N THR A 151 -11.02 8.46 14.36
CA THR A 151 -10.95 9.76 13.70
C THR A 151 -11.12 10.90 14.70
N LYS A 152 -10.42 12.01 14.43
CA LYS A 152 -10.50 13.25 15.20
C LYS A 152 -10.59 14.44 14.26
N HIS A 153 -11.74 15.09 14.24
CA HIS A 153 -11.94 16.39 13.59
C HIS A 153 -11.67 17.53 14.57
N ASN A 154 -11.25 18.71 14.10
CA ASN A 154 -10.98 19.86 15.00
C ASN A 154 -12.22 20.28 15.81
N ASP A 155 -13.40 20.18 15.19
CA ASP A 155 -14.66 20.67 15.75
C ASP A 155 -15.42 19.62 16.58
N ASP A 156 -14.84 18.44 16.83
CA ASP A 156 -15.49 17.36 17.60
C ASP A 156 -14.46 16.54 18.40
N GLU A 157 -14.93 15.64 19.27
CA GLU A 157 -14.09 14.68 20.00
C GLU A 157 -13.55 13.56 19.09
N GLN A 158 -12.69 12.71 19.65
CA GLN A 158 -12.19 11.53 18.93
C GLN A 158 -13.20 10.41 19.06
N TYR A 159 -13.53 9.75 17.95
CA TYR A 159 -14.45 8.62 17.91
C TYR A 159 -13.82 7.40 17.25
N VAL A 160 -14.29 6.22 17.67
CA VAL A 160 -13.98 4.94 17.03
C VAL A 160 -15.23 4.39 16.39
N TRP A 161 -15.15 4.15 15.09
CA TRP A 161 -16.11 3.37 14.33
C TRP A 161 -15.57 1.95 14.13
N GLU A 162 -16.38 0.92 14.35
CA GLU A 162 -15.98 -0.48 14.15
C GLU A 162 -17.05 -1.25 13.37
N SER A 163 -16.62 -2.07 12.41
CA SER A 163 -17.51 -3.00 11.70
C SER A 163 -16.79 -4.24 11.18
N GLN A 164 -17.52 -5.35 11.16
CA GLN A 164 -17.09 -6.67 10.67
C GLN A 164 -17.81 -7.07 9.37
N ALA A 165 -18.28 -6.09 8.58
CA ALA A 165 -19.11 -6.33 7.39
C ALA A 165 -20.47 -7.04 7.66
N GLY A 166 -20.82 -7.29 8.92
CA GLY A 166 -21.99 -8.06 9.36
C GLY A 166 -23.33 -7.30 9.40
N GLY A 167 -23.55 -6.35 8.49
CA GLY A 167 -24.81 -5.59 8.41
C GLY A 167 -25.00 -4.50 9.46
N SER A 168 -24.06 -4.33 10.39
CA SER A 168 -24.06 -3.24 11.38
C SER A 168 -22.65 -2.69 11.63
N PHE A 169 -22.61 -1.55 12.30
CA PHE A 169 -21.40 -0.91 12.80
C PHE A 169 -21.66 -0.27 14.15
N THR A 170 -20.60 -0.03 14.91
CA THR A 170 -20.67 0.70 16.18
C THR A 170 -19.90 2.00 16.10
N VAL A 171 -20.32 3.00 16.87
CA VAL A 171 -19.61 4.26 17.06
C VAL A 171 -19.45 4.48 18.56
N THR A 172 -18.22 4.67 19.02
CA THR A 172 -17.90 4.85 20.43
C THR A 172 -17.04 6.09 20.61
N LEU A 173 -17.31 6.89 21.64
CA LEU A 173 -16.43 7.99 22.03
C LEU A 173 -15.07 7.43 22.51
N ASP A 174 -13.98 7.91 21.93
CA ASP A 174 -12.64 7.46 22.29
C ASP A 174 -12.09 8.23 23.48
N THR A 175 -12.12 7.62 24.66
CA THR A 175 -11.62 8.21 25.91
C THR A 175 -10.25 7.68 26.34
N THR A 176 -9.82 6.54 25.79
CA THR A 176 -8.65 5.79 26.27
C THR A 176 -7.60 5.49 25.20
N GLY A 177 -7.96 5.63 23.93
CA GLY A 177 -7.08 5.40 22.80
C GLY A 177 -6.01 6.48 22.61
N GLU A 178 -5.06 6.17 21.74
CA GLU A 178 -4.01 7.10 21.31
C GLU A 178 -4.64 8.35 20.67
N ARG A 179 -4.27 9.53 21.14
CA ARG A 179 -4.81 10.80 20.64
C ARG A 179 -4.16 11.17 19.31
N LEU A 180 -4.95 11.27 18.25
CA LEU A 180 -4.48 11.63 16.92
C LEU A 180 -4.09 13.11 16.77
N GLY A 181 -4.63 13.97 17.64
CA GLY A 181 -4.59 15.43 17.46
C GLY A 181 -5.61 15.88 16.41
N ARG A 182 -5.38 15.47 15.15
CA ARG A 182 -6.29 15.62 14.00
C ARG A 182 -5.98 14.56 12.94
N GLY A 183 -7.02 14.04 12.28
CA GLY A 183 -6.90 13.12 11.15
C GLY A 183 -7.67 11.82 11.36
N THR A 184 -7.33 10.79 10.59
CA THR A 184 -8.00 9.49 10.64
C THR A 184 -6.99 8.34 10.63
N LYS A 185 -7.28 7.29 11.41
CA LYS A 185 -6.56 6.02 11.45
C LYS A 185 -7.53 4.89 11.09
N ILE A 186 -7.29 4.26 9.94
CA ILE A 186 -8.02 3.08 9.48
C ILE A 186 -7.18 1.86 9.81
N THR A 187 -7.63 1.04 10.74
CA THR A 187 -6.98 -0.22 11.16
C THR A 187 -7.72 -1.38 10.53
N LEU A 188 -7.03 -2.10 9.65
CA LEU A 188 -7.53 -3.29 8.96
C LEU A 188 -7.06 -4.53 9.72
N PHE A 189 -7.99 -5.33 10.25
CA PHE A 189 -7.68 -6.65 10.81
C PHE A 189 -7.70 -7.64 9.66
N LEU A 190 -6.51 -7.98 9.17
CA LEU A 190 -6.34 -8.74 7.93
C LEU A 190 -6.78 -10.20 8.10
N LYS A 191 -7.35 -10.75 7.02
CA LYS A 191 -7.63 -12.17 6.89
C LYS A 191 -6.33 -12.97 6.91
N ASP A 192 -6.41 -14.23 7.35
CA ASP A 192 -5.24 -15.12 7.45
C ASP A 192 -4.55 -15.35 6.08
N ASP A 193 -5.31 -15.32 4.98
CA ASP A 193 -4.80 -15.47 3.61
C ASP A 193 -4.28 -14.15 3.01
N GLN A 194 -4.33 -13.05 3.78
CA GLN A 194 -3.96 -11.68 3.33
C GLN A 194 -2.82 -11.08 4.16
N LEU A 195 -2.16 -11.88 5.00
CA LEU A 195 -1.05 -11.42 5.85
C LEU A 195 0.19 -10.98 5.05
N GLU A 196 0.25 -11.29 3.75
CA GLU A 196 1.28 -10.80 2.84
C GLU A 196 1.36 -9.26 2.76
N TYR A 197 0.27 -8.55 3.06
CA TYR A 197 0.28 -7.07 3.12
C TYR A 197 0.97 -6.51 4.38
N LEU A 198 1.36 -7.36 5.33
CA LEU A 198 2.16 -6.97 6.50
C LEU A 198 3.66 -7.06 6.23
N GLU A 199 4.05 -7.62 5.09
CA GLU A 199 5.44 -7.62 4.67
C GLU A 199 5.81 -6.23 4.15
N GLU A 200 6.75 -5.56 4.84
CA GLU A 200 7.25 -4.22 4.48
C GLU A 200 7.62 -4.13 3.00
N ARG A 201 8.06 -5.23 2.39
CA ARG A 201 8.42 -5.33 0.99
C ARG A 201 7.29 -4.98 0.02
N ARG A 202 6.03 -5.22 0.38
CA ARG A 202 4.86 -4.85 -0.45
C ARG A 202 4.36 -3.42 -0.19
N LEU A 203 4.70 -2.84 0.96
CA LEU A 203 4.26 -1.50 1.38
C LEU A 203 5.32 -0.40 1.15
N LYS A 204 6.45 -0.70 0.51
CA LYS A 204 7.52 0.28 0.25
C LYS A 204 7.05 1.35 -0.74
N ASP A 205 6.45 2.41 -0.20
CA ASP A 205 6.29 3.72 -0.83
C ASP A 205 7.66 4.23 -1.27
N LEU A 206 7.89 4.24 -2.58
CA LEU A 206 9.03 4.91 -3.17
C LEU A 206 8.62 6.35 -3.48
N LYS A 207 9.23 7.32 -2.78
CA LYS A 207 9.10 8.73 -3.13
C LYS A 207 9.88 8.96 -4.42
N VAL A 208 9.23 9.37 -5.51
CA VAL A 208 9.89 9.73 -6.77
C VAL A 208 9.92 11.25 -6.92
N VAL A 209 11.08 11.83 -7.23
CA VAL A 209 11.24 13.26 -7.49
C VAL A 209 12.05 13.50 -8.75
N VAL A 210 11.71 14.57 -9.48
CA VAL A 210 12.51 15.03 -10.63
C VAL A 210 13.74 15.76 -10.10
N SER A 211 14.92 15.47 -10.65
CA SER A 211 16.19 16.07 -10.21
C SER A 211 17.01 16.59 -11.38
N ASP A 212 17.42 17.85 -11.27
CA ASP A 212 18.33 18.52 -12.22
C ASP A 212 19.82 18.19 -11.96
N ARG A 213 20.10 17.36 -10.95
CA ARG A 213 21.46 17.00 -10.52
C ARG A 213 22.03 15.82 -11.29
N ILE A 214 21.18 15.08 -12.01
CA ILE A 214 21.54 13.86 -12.72
C ILE A 214 21.65 14.21 -14.20
N VAL A 215 22.84 14.03 -14.78
CA VAL A 215 23.11 14.42 -16.17
C VAL A 215 23.06 13.20 -17.10
N ASP A 216 23.81 12.15 -16.78
CA ASP A 216 23.98 11.00 -17.69
C ASP A 216 23.09 9.79 -17.35
N SER A 217 22.70 9.63 -16.08
CA SER A 217 21.86 8.50 -15.64
C SER A 217 20.37 8.81 -15.79
N PRO A 218 19.50 7.82 -16.10
CA PRO A 218 18.06 8.01 -16.09
C PRO A 218 17.47 8.23 -14.68
N CYS A 219 18.09 7.64 -13.65
CA CYS A 219 17.67 7.81 -12.26
C CYS A 219 18.80 7.45 -11.27
N CYS A 220 18.65 7.85 -10.01
CA CYS A 220 19.45 7.38 -8.88
C CYS A 220 18.59 7.27 -7.61
N LEU A 221 19.10 6.55 -6.61
CA LEU A 221 18.45 6.48 -5.30
C LEU A 221 19.25 7.26 -4.28
N VAL A 222 18.58 8.19 -3.64
CA VAL A 222 19.12 8.96 -2.53
C VAL A 222 18.42 8.57 -1.23
N THR A 223 19.17 8.65 -0.15
CA THR A 223 18.63 8.51 1.21
C THR A 223 18.57 9.88 1.85
N GLY A 224 17.58 10.11 2.72
CA GLY A 224 17.49 11.37 3.47
C GLY A 224 18.70 11.58 4.38
N GLU A 225 18.89 12.81 4.87
CA GLU A 225 20.04 13.24 5.68
C GLU A 225 20.28 12.41 6.96
N TYR A 226 19.23 11.78 7.49
CA TYR A 226 19.27 10.87 8.65
C TYR A 226 19.15 9.39 8.29
N GLY A 227 19.22 9.07 6.99
CA GLY A 227 19.04 7.74 6.48
C GLY A 227 20.33 6.92 6.40
N TRP A 228 20.21 5.60 6.55
CA TRP A 228 21.36 4.72 6.36
C TRP A 228 21.80 4.70 4.91
N THR A 229 23.06 5.07 4.69
CA THR A 229 23.71 4.83 3.40
C THR A 229 23.84 3.32 3.16
N ALA A 230 23.95 2.91 1.90
CA ALA A 230 24.18 1.53 1.50
C ALA A 230 25.34 0.83 2.27
N ASN A 231 26.41 1.57 2.56
CA ASN A 231 27.54 1.05 3.32
C ASN A 231 27.19 0.89 4.82
N MET A 232 26.45 1.85 5.37
CA MET A 232 25.97 1.82 6.76
C MET A 232 24.97 0.69 6.97
N GLU A 233 24.07 0.43 6.02
CA GLU A 233 23.15 -0.71 6.06
C GLU A 233 23.90 -2.06 6.03
N ARG A 234 24.95 -2.18 5.20
CA ARG A 234 25.82 -3.38 5.17
C ARG A 234 26.56 -3.59 6.49
N ILE A 235 27.16 -2.55 7.05
CA ILE A 235 27.91 -2.62 8.31
C ILE A 235 26.97 -2.93 9.47
N MET A 236 25.81 -2.26 9.53
CA MET A 236 24.82 -2.49 10.59
C MET A 236 24.20 -3.88 10.49
N LYS A 237 23.86 -4.40 9.29
CA LYS A 237 23.41 -5.79 9.12
C LYS A 237 24.48 -6.81 9.55
N ALA A 238 25.75 -6.51 9.31
CA ALA A 238 26.87 -7.37 9.72
C ALA A 238 27.14 -7.33 11.24
N GLN A 239 26.78 -6.24 11.93
CA GLN A 239 26.99 -6.03 13.38
C GLN A 239 25.75 -6.32 14.23
N ALA A 240 24.55 -6.19 13.67
CA ALA A 240 23.26 -6.34 14.35
C ALA A 240 22.79 -7.80 14.40
N LEU A 241 23.55 -8.66 15.06
CA LEU A 241 23.11 -9.98 15.52
C LEU A 241 22.38 -9.93 16.87
N ARG A 242 22.05 -8.75 17.40
CA ARG A 242 21.60 -8.60 18.79
C ARG A 242 20.32 -7.82 19.06
N ASP A 243 19.76 -7.07 18.11
CA ASP A 243 18.49 -6.36 18.34
C ASP A 243 17.72 -6.08 17.05
N SER A 244 16.64 -6.84 16.82
CA SER A 244 15.76 -6.74 15.64
C SER A 244 14.86 -5.49 15.65
N SER A 245 14.85 -4.75 16.77
CA SER A 245 13.98 -3.58 16.97
C SER A 245 14.55 -2.27 16.41
N MET A 246 15.89 -2.16 16.29
CA MET A 246 16.57 -0.97 15.78
C MET A 246 16.77 -0.97 14.25
N SER A 247 16.67 -2.13 13.59
CA SER A 247 16.84 -2.26 12.14
C SER A 247 15.64 -1.74 11.32
N ALA A 248 14.43 -1.79 11.89
CA ALA A 248 13.22 -1.33 11.19
C ALA A 248 13.06 0.20 11.21
N TYR A 249 13.43 0.85 12.32
CA TYR A 249 13.28 2.31 12.49
C TYR A 249 14.25 3.16 11.67
N MET A 250 15.32 2.56 11.13
CA MET A 250 16.37 3.27 10.39
C MET A 250 16.56 2.77 8.95
N SER A 251 15.66 1.92 8.45
CA SER A 251 15.53 1.65 7.00
C SER A 251 15.00 2.92 6.34
N SER A 252 15.93 3.82 5.99
CA SER A 252 15.59 5.14 5.49
C SER A 252 14.72 5.04 4.25
N LYS A 253 13.64 5.82 4.22
CA LYS A 253 12.82 6.00 3.03
C LYS A 253 13.74 6.43 1.88
N LYS A 254 13.86 5.57 0.87
CA LYS A 254 14.65 5.83 -0.32
C LYS A 254 13.85 6.77 -1.22
N THR A 255 14.47 7.85 -1.67
CA THR A 255 13.88 8.74 -2.68
C THR A 255 14.54 8.42 -4.01
N MET A 256 13.73 8.11 -5.03
CA MET A 256 14.20 7.94 -6.39
C MET A 256 14.21 9.28 -7.08
N GLU A 257 15.40 9.76 -7.43
CA GLU A 257 15.57 10.94 -8.25
C GLU A 257 15.59 10.51 -9.72
N ILE A 258 14.78 11.14 -10.56
CA ILE A 258 14.70 10.86 -12.00
C ILE A 258 15.21 12.03 -12.84
N ASN A 259 15.86 11.70 -13.96
CA ASN A 259 16.34 12.66 -14.96
C ASN A 259 15.38 12.68 -16.15
N PRO A 260 14.54 13.73 -16.30
CA PRO A 260 13.56 13.79 -17.38
C PRO A 260 14.21 13.99 -18.76
N ASP A 261 15.42 14.54 -18.81
CA ASP A 261 16.13 14.82 -20.06
C ASP A 261 16.85 13.59 -20.62
N ASN A 262 16.85 12.47 -19.88
CA ASN A 262 17.43 11.23 -20.36
C ASN A 262 16.53 10.55 -21.40
N GLY A 263 17.12 10.09 -22.51
CA GLY A 263 16.39 9.45 -23.61
C GLY A 263 15.57 8.21 -23.21
N ILE A 264 15.98 7.49 -22.16
CA ILE A 264 15.22 6.34 -21.62
C ILE A 264 13.94 6.83 -20.93
N MET A 265 14.01 7.90 -20.15
CA MET A 265 12.86 8.46 -19.43
C MET A 265 11.85 9.08 -20.38
N GLU A 266 12.33 9.75 -21.44
CA GLU A 266 11.49 10.30 -22.50
C GLU A 266 10.70 9.22 -23.26
N GLU A 267 11.35 8.10 -23.60
CA GLU A 267 10.70 6.98 -24.29
C GLU A 267 9.71 6.25 -23.38
N LEU A 268 10.06 6.05 -22.10
CA LEU A 268 9.14 5.46 -21.12
C LEU A 268 7.91 6.33 -20.91
N ARG A 269 8.05 7.66 -20.88
CA ARG A 269 6.91 8.58 -20.79
C ARG A 269 5.98 8.40 -21.99
N LYS A 270 6.52 8.40 -23.21
CA LYS A 270 5.72 8.22 -24.44
C LYS A 270 4.95 6.90 -24.44
N ARG A 271 5.59 5.80 -24.04
CA ARG A 271 4.93 4.48 -23.99
C ARG A 271 3.86 4.42 -22.91
N ALA A 272 4.12 5.00 -21.73
CA ALA A 272 3.15 5.08 -20.65
C ALA A 272 1.94 5.97 -21.00
N GLU A 273 2.14 7.05 -21.77
CA GLU A 273 1.06 7.90 -22.27
C GLU A 273 0.21 7.18 -23.33
N ALA A 274 0.81 6.32 -24.15
CA ALA A 274 0.11 5.52 -25.15
C ALA A 274 -0.71 4.38 -24.52
N ASP A 275 -0.13 3.66 -23.55
CA ASP A 275 -0.81 2.63 -22.77
C ASP A 275 -0.33 2.62 -21.31
N LYS A 276 -1.21 3.04 -20.40
CA LYS A 276 -0.94 3.10 -18.96
C LYS A 276 -0.82 1.71 -18.31
N ASN A 277 -1.26 0.65 -19.00
CA ASN A 277 -1.27 -0.72 -18.49
C ASN A 277 -0.26 -1.64 -19.19
N ASP A 278 0.62 -1.10 -20.03
CA ASP A 278 1.65 -1.86 -20.71
C ASP A 278 2.56 -2.57 -19.68
N LYS A 279 2.53 -3.90 -19.71
CA LYS A 279 3.33 -4.76 -18.83
C LYS A 279 4.83 -4.57 -19.07
N SER A 280 5.23 -4.29 -20.31
CA SER A 280 6.63 -4.07 -20.68
C SER A 280 7.17 -2.78 -20.04
N VAL A 281 6.36 -1.71 -20.02
CA VAL A 281 6.71 -0.43 -19.37
C VAL A 281 6.86 -0.63 -17.87
N LYS A 282 5.94 -1.38 -17.22
CA LYS A 282 6.05 -1.70 -15.79
C LYS A 282 7.33 -2.47 -15.48
N ASP A 283 7.65 -3.49 -16.27
CA ASP A 283 8.88 -4.27 -16.11
C ASP A 283 10.13 -3.41 -16.31
N LEU A 284 10.16 -2.51 -17.30
CA LEU A 284 11.27 -1.59 -17.53
C LEU A 284 11.46 -0.60 -16.38
N VAL A 285 10.38 -0.05 -15.82
CA VAL A 285 10.44 0.88 -14.66
C VAL A 285 10.96 0.16 -13.41
N LEU A 286 10.51 -1.07 -13.16
CA LEU A 286 11.01 -1.89 -12.06
C LEU A 286 12.49 -2.25 -12.25
N LEU A 287 12.92 -2.57 -13.47
CA LEU A 287 14.32 -2.83 -13.79
C LEU A 287 15.20 -1.60 -13.55
N LEU A 288 14.72 -0.40 -13.93
CA LEU A 288 15.37 0.88 -13.67
C LEU A 288 15.57 1.11 -12.17
N PHE A 289 14.53 0.85 -11.37
CA PHE A 289 14.60 0.95 -9.92
C PHE A 289 15.58 -0.06 -9.30
N GLU A 290 15.53 -1.32 -9.71
CA GLU A 290 16.42 -2.39 -9.23
C GLU A 290 17.89 -2.09 -9.60
N THR A 291 18.12 -1.54 -10.79
CA THR A 291 19.46 -1.09 -11.23
C THR A 291 19.93 0.11 -10.41
N ALA A 292 19.06 1.07 -10.11
CA ALA A 292 19.38 2.21 -9.24
C ALA A 292 19.70 1.78 -7.80
N LEU A 293 19.07 0.72 -7.28
CA LEU A 293 19.41 0.12 -5.98
C LEU A 293 20.86 -0.39 -5.98
N LEU A 294 21.20 -1.18 -7.00
CA LEU A 294 22.53 -1.78 -7.14
C LEU A 294 23.62 -0.72 -7.28
N THR A 295 23.45 0.26 -8.17
CA THR A 295 24.45 1.31 -8.41
C THR A 295 24.63 2.23 -7.19
N SER A 296 23.57 2.43 -6.42
CA SER A 296 23.61 3.18 -5.15
C SER A 296 24.13 2.33 -3.97
N GLY A 297 24.52 1.08 -4.23
CA GLY A 297 25.21 0.19 -3.28
C GLY A 297 24.30 -0.64 -2.37
N PHE A 298 22.98 -0.59 -2.59
CA PHE A 298 22.00 -1.37 -1.85
C PHE A 298 21.95 -2.82 -2.33
N SER A 299 21.57 -3.73 -1.45
CA SER A 299 21.30 -5.12 -1.79
C SER A 299 19.93 -5.26 -2.46
N LEU A 300 19.82 -6.14 -3.45
CA LEU A 300 18.53 -6.60 -3.93
C LEU A 300 17.88 -7.53 -2.91
N ASP A 301 16.58 -7.37 -2.72
CA ASP A 301 15.79 -8.20 -1.80
C ASP A 301 15.56 -9.63 -2.37
N ASP A 302 15.52 -9.77 -3.70
CA ASP A 302 15.41 -11.07 -4.39
C ASP A 302 16.15 -11.03 -5.74
N PRO A 303 17.38 -11.56 -5.78
CA PRO A 303 18.16 -11.65 -7.01
C PRO A 303 17.51 -12.51 -8.11
N ASN A 304 16.70 -13.52 -7.75
CA ASN A 304 16.09 -14.43 -8.72
C ASN A 304 14.98 -13.75 -9.51
N THR A 305 14.13 -12.96 -8.82
CA THR A 305 13.09 -12.17 -9.48
C THR A 305 13.69 -11.12 -10.43
N PHE A 306 14.77 -10.47 -10.01
CA PHE A 306 15.52 -9.53 -10.85
C PHE A 306 16.10 -10.22 -12.10
N ALA A 307 16.75 -11.38 -11.92
CA ALA A 307 17.31 -12.16 -13.03
C ALA A 307 16.22 -12.62 -14.01
N ALA A 308 15.09 -13.12 -13.51
CA ALA A 308 13.95 -13.50 -14.34
C ALA A 308 13.40 -12.30 -15.15
N ARG A 309 13.38 -11.09 -14.57
CA ARG A 309 12.98 -9.86 -15.28
C ARG A 309 13.97 -9.50 -16.37
N ILE A 310 15.28 -9.57 -16.11
CA ILE A 310 16.33 -9.37 -17.12
C ILE A 310 16.14 -10.35 -18.29
N HIS A 311 15.92 -11.64 -18.00
CA HIS A 311 15.72 -12.65 -19.04
C HIS A 311 14.48 -12.36 -19.89
N ARG A 312 13.38 -11.92 -19.29
CA ARG A 312 12.17 -11.51 -20.03
C ARG A 312 12.44 -10.31 -20.94
N MET A 313 13.17 -9.30 -20.46
CA MET A 313 13.54 -8.14 -21.27
C MET A 313 14.50 -8.49 -22.42
N LEU A 314 15.44 -9.42 -22.20
CA LEU A 314 16.32 -9.95 -23.24
C LEU A 314 15.53 -10.71 -24.31
N LYS A 315 14.59 -11.57 -23.91
CA LYS A 315 13.70 -12.27 -24.86
C LYS A 315 12.91 -11.27 -25.72
N LEU A 316 12.35 -10.25 -25.08
CA LEU A 316 11.59 -9.21 -25.78
C LEU A 316 12.47 -8.37 -26.72
N GLY A 317 13.69 -8.01 -26.30
CA GLY A 317 14.66 -7.28 -27.13
C GLY A 317 15.21 -8.09 -28.30
N LEU A 318 15.26 -9.43 -28.16
CA LEU A 318 15.65 -10.36 -29.23
C LEU A 318 14.44 -10.84 -30.07
N ASN A 319 13.24 -10.36 -29.75
CA ASN A 319 11.99 -10.76 -30.40
C ASN A 319 11.75 -12.28 -30.39
N ILE A 320 12.11 -12.92 -29.28
CA ILE A 320 11.87 -14.35 -29.02
C ILE A 320 10.48 -14.47 -28.41
N ASP A 321 9.57 -15.18 -29.10
CA ASP A 321 8.21 -15.44 -28.60
C ASP A 321 8.25 -16.09 -27.21
N GLU A 322 7.37 -15.65 -26.30
CA GLU A 322 7.27 -16.22 -24.94
C GLU A 322 6.86 -17.71 -24.97
N ASP A 323 6.31 -18.19 -26.09
CA ASP A 323 5.90 -19.58 -26.34
C ASP A 323 6.99 -20.44 -27.02
N ALA A 324 8.16 -19.86 -27.36
CA ALA A 324 9.25 -20.60 -27.97
C ALA A 324 10.14 -21.26 -26.92
N GLU A 325 9.93 -22.56 -26.76
CA GLU A 325 10.84 -23.59 -26.22
C GLU A 325 11.06 -23.60 -24.70
N THR A 326 10.29 -24.47 -24.04
CA THR A 326 10.88 -25.35 -23.03
C THR A 326 12.00 -26.11 -23.70
N TYR A 327 13.25 -25.85 -23.32
CA TYR A 327 14.33 -26.79 -23.59
C TYR A 327 13.96 -28.10 -22.89
N ASP A 328 13.63 -29.12 -23.68
CA ASP A 328 13.49 -30.48 -23.20
C ASP A 328 14.90 -30.88 -22.71
N ASP A 329 15.04 -31.25 -21.44
CA ASP A 329 16.30 -31.70 -20.82
C ASP A 329 16.90 -32.93 -21.54
N ALA A 330 16.18 -33.47 -22.53
CA ALA A 330 16.54 -34.63 -23.34
C ALA A 330 17.65 -34.39 -24.39
N ASP A 331 18.00 -33.13 -24.71
CA ASP A 331 19.01 -32.81 -25.75
C ASP A 331 20.35 -32.30 -25.20
N MET A 332 20.57 -32.36 -23.87
CA MET A 332 21.93 -32.21 -23.35
C MET A 332 22.77 -33.43 -23.74
N PRO A 333 23.93 -33.26 -24.41
CA PRO A 333 24.86 -34.36 -24.60
C PRO A 333 25.26 -34.89 -23.23
N ALA A 334 25.18 -36.21 -23.06
CA ALA A 334 25.55 -36.86 -21.81
C ALA A 334 26.94 -36.37 -21.37
N LEU A 335 27.04 -35.89 -20.13
CA LEU A 335 28.32 -35.63 -19.50
C LEU A 335 29.08 -36.96 -19.46
N ASP A 336 30.12 -37.07 -20.28
CA ASP A 336 31.01 -38.22 -20.28
C ASP A 336 31.57 -38.39 -18.86
N GLU A 337 31.15 -39.46 -18.18
CA GLU A 337 31.74 -39.98 -16.94
C GLU A 337 33.12 -40.57 -17.26
N ALA A 338 34.09 -39.73 -17.61
CA ALA A 338 35.46 -40.16 -17.85
C ALA A 338 36.48 -39.06 -17.54
N ALA A 339 36.52 -38.60 -16.29
CA ALA A 339 37.72 -37.98 -15.69
C ALA A 339 37.62 -37.94 -14.16
N ALA A 340 37.31 -39.09 -13.54
CA ALA A 340 37.66 -39.32 -12.14
C ALA A 340 39.00 -40.07 -12.10
N GLU A 341 40.08 -39.40 -12.51
CA GLU A 341 41.44 -39.86 -12.19
C GLU A 341 41.98 -39.05 -11.01
N GLU A 342 42.36 -39.82 -9.99
CA GLU A 342 42.98 -39.50 -8.71
C GLU A 342 43.85 -38.22 -8.69
N SER A 343 43.40 -37.19 -7.96
CA SER A 343 44.36 -36.24 -7.37
C SER A 343 44.72 -36.73 -5.96
N LYS A 344 45.81 -37.49 -5.91
CA LYS A 344 46.44 -37.98 -4.68
C LYS A 344 46.94 -36.76 -3.90
N MET A 345 46.44 -36.56 -2.69
CA MET A 345 47.00 -35.63 -1.71
C MET A 345 48.46 -36.01 -1.44
N GLU A 346 49.38 -35.09 -1.66
CA GLU A 346 50.77 -35.19 -1.24
C GLU A 346 50.86 -34.55 0.16
N GLU A 347 51.05 -35.39 1.19
CA GLU A 347 51.49 -34.95 2.52
C GLU A 347 52.90 -34.38 2.40
N VAL A 348 53.11 -33.18 2.92
CA VAL A 348 54.45 -32.64 3.17
C VAL A 348 54.61 -32.54 4.68
N ASP A 349 55.52 -33.37 5.21
CA ASP A 349 56.06 -33.36 6.57
C ASP A 349 56.67 -32.01 6.98
#